data_AF-A0A2S3IHL3-F1
#
_entry.id   AF-A0A2S3IHL3-F1
#
_cell.length_a   1.000
_cell.length_b   1.000
_cell.length_c   1.000
_cell.angle_alpha   90.00
_cell.angle_beta   90.00
_cell.angle_gamma   90.00
#
_symmetry.space_group_name_H-M   'P 1'
#
loop_
_entity.id
_entity.type
_entity.pdbx_description
1 polymer ?
#
loop_
_entity_poly.entity_id
_entity_poly.type
_entity_poly.pdbx_seq_one_letter_code
_entity_poly.pdbx_strand_id
1 'polypeptide(L)'
;MALAAARSGLRSLAARAAPARRLMSSSVHDDAYETAKWEKITYAGIVTCTLLAAYNLSKGHPHFDEPPAYPYLHIRNKEFPWGPDGLFEIKDHH
;
A
#
# COMPACT_ATOMS: atom_id res chain seq x y z
N MET A 1 24.93 73.87 -25.51
CA MET A 1 25.76 72.64 -25.51
C MET A 1 24.84 71.45 -25.26
N ALA A 2 25.15 70.33 -25.92
CA ALA A 2 24.25 69.23 -26.24
C ALA A 2 23.72 68.38 -25.06
N LEU A 3 22.55 67.77 -25.28
CA LEU A 3 21.94 66.69 -24.52
C LEU A 3 22.86 65.45 -24.44
N ALA A 4 22.94 64.82 -23.27
CA ALA A 4 23.26 63.40 -23.16
C ALA A 4 22.61 62.81 -21.91
N ALA A 5 21.41 62.29 -22.11
CA ALA A 5 20.78 61.38 -21.18
C ALA A 5 21.42 59.98 -21.30
N ALA A 6 21.46 59.33 -20.14
CA ALA A 6 21.25 57.90 -19.94
C ALA A 6 22.42 56.91 -20.11
N ARG A 7 22.30 55.90 -19.22
CA ARG A 7 22.86 54.54 -19.24
C ARG A 7 24.24 54.38 -18.62
N SER A 8 24.28 54.00 -17.35
CA SER A 8 25.01 52.78 -16.93
C SER A 8 24.68 52.40 -15.48
N GLY A 9 23.43 52.05 -15.23
CA GLY A 9 23.05 51.32 -14.02
C GLY A 9 22.57 49.93 -14.42
N LEU A 10 23.48 48.95 -14.53
CA LEU A 10 23.26 47.50 -14.41
C LEU A 10 24.49 46.75 -14.98
N ARG A 11 25.57 46.60 -14.21
CA ARG A 11 26.62 45.61 -14.55
C ARG A 11 27.19 44.82 -13.38
N SER A 12 26.63 44.93 -12.17
CA SER A 12 27.19 44.22 -10.99
C SER A 12 26.21 43.30 -10.27
N LEU A 13 25.33 42.61 -10.99
CA LEU A 13 24.53 41.49 -10.43
C LEU A 13 24.69 40.18 -11.22
N ALA A 14 25.51 40.14 -12.26
CA ALA A 14 25.71 38.94 -13.09
C ALA A 14 26.86 38.03 -12.61
N ALA A 15 27.19 38.04 -11.31
CA ALA A 15 28.24 37.17 -10.74
C ALA A 15 27.72 36.34 -9.54
N ARG A 16 26.44 35.97 -9.58
CA ARG A 16 25.95 34.84 -8.80
C ARG A 16 25.11 33.99 -9.73
N ALA A 17 25.81 33.32 -10.65
CA ALA A 17 25.26 32.12 -11.24
C ALA A 17 24.96 31.19 -10.07
N ALA A 18 23.69 31.14 -9.64
CA ALA A 18 23.20 30.03 -8.85
C ALA A 18 23.68 28.77 -9.57
N PRO A 19 24.20 27.74 -8.86
CA PRO A 19 24.53 26.49 -9.52
C PRO A 19 23.30 26.13 -10.33
N ALA A 20 23.45 26.07 -11.66
CA ALA A 20 22.34 25.73 -12.55
C ALA A 20 21.72 24.50 -11.92
N ARG A 21 20.51 24.66 -11.37
CA ARG A 21 19.80 23.57 -10.70
C ARG A 21 19.74 22.54 -11.82
N ARG A 22 20.51 21.46 -11.68
CA ARG A 22 20.51 20.38 -12.67
C ARG A 22 19.11 19.79 -12.53
N LEU A 23 18.15 20.38 -13.24
CA LEU A 23 16.85 19.79 -13.44
C LEU A 23 17.18 18.57 -14.28
N MET A 24 17.22 17.42 -13.61
CA MET A 24 17.31 16.10 -14.23
C MET A 24 16.04 15.93 -15.06
N SER A 25 16.00 16.59 -16.21
CA SER A 25 14.82 16.71 -17.08
C SER A 25 15.02 15.90 -18.35
N SER A 26 15.49 14.67 -18.21
CA SER A 26 15.57 13.71 -19.32
C SER A 26 14.55 12.57 -19.22
N SER A 27 13.72 12.53 -18.17
CA SER A 27 12.88 11.34 -17.85
C SER A 27 11.37 11.58 -17.84
N VAL A 28 10.82 12.74 -18.24
CA VAL A 28 9.35 12.94 -18.21
C VAL A 28 8.60 11.90 -19.09
N HIS A 29 9.22 11.46 -20.19
CA HIS A 29 8.70 10.38 -21.01
C HIS A 29 8.81 9.00 -20.34
N ASP A 30 9.83 8.83 -19.50
CA ASP A 30 10.08 7.62 -18.72
C ASP A 30 9.11 7.53 -17.53
N ASP A 31 8.85 8.63 -16.81
CA ASP A 31 7.99 8.63 -15.62
C ASP A 31 6.55 8.18 -15.92
N ALA A 32 5.96 8.64 -17.03
CA ALA A 32 4.62 8.24 -17.44
C ALA A 32 4.57 6.77 -17.89
N TYR A 33 5.59 6.32 -18.62
CA TYR A 33 5.72 4.93 -19.05
C TYR A 33 5.93 3.98 -17.86
N GLU A 34 6.81 4.34 -16.93
CA GLU A 34 7.10 3.60 -15.71
C GLU A 34 5.88 3.51 -14.80
N THR A 35 5.14 4.61 -14.65
CA THR A 35 3.86 4.61 -13.92
C THR A 35 2.86 3.67 -14.57
N ALA A 36 2.68 3.74 -15.89
CA ALA A 36 1.76 2.86 -16.62
C ALA A 36 2.20 1.38 -16.57
N LYS A 37 3.51 1.11 -16.52
CA LYS A 37 4.05 -0.24 -16.33
C LYS A 37 3.67 -0.80 -14.97
N TRP A 38 3.93 -0.07 -13.89
CA TRP A 38 3.59 -0.50 -12.54
C TRP A 38 2.07 -0.62 -12.34
N GLU A 39 1.30 0.30 -12.92
CA GLU A 39 -0.17 0.20 -12.94
C GLU A 39 -0.65 -1.13 -13.54
N LYS A 40 -0.13 -1.51 -14.72
CA LYS A 40 -0.47 -2.78 -15.37
C LYS A 40 -0.06 -3.99 -14.53
N ILE A 41 1.13 -3.97 -13.94
CA ILE A 41 1.62 -5.05 -13.07
C ILE A 41 0.71 -5.17 -11.84
N THR A 42 0.33 -4.05 -11.22
CA THR A 42 -0.59 -4.03 -10.08
C THR A 42 -1.96 -4.57 -10.49
N TYR A 43 -2.53 -4.13 -11.61
CA TYR A 43 -3.81 -4.68 -12.08
C TYR A 43 -3.74 -6.19 -12.34
N ALA A 44 -2.69 -6.66 -13.00
CA ALA A 44 -2.47 -8.08 -13.21
C ALA A 44 -2.36 -8.83 -11.87
N GLY A 45 -1.63 -8.27 -10.90
CA GLY A 45 -1.48 -8.81 -9.55
C GLY A 45 -2.79 -8.89 -8.80
N ILE A 46 -3.53 -7.78 -8.67
CA ILE A 46 -4.80 -7.75 -7.93
C ILE A 46 -5.83 -8.66 -8.58
N VAL A 47 -5.96 -8.67 -9.90
CA VAL A 47 -6.93 -9.54 -10.60
C VAL A 47 -6.58 -11.01 -10.35
N THR A 48 -5.31 -11.38 -10.50
CA THR A 48 -4.87 -12.76 -10.28
C THR A 48 -5.08 -13.19 -8.82
N CYS A 49 -4.65 -12.36 -7.87
CA CYS A 49 -4.82 -12.65 -6.44
C CYS A 49 -6.29 -12.74 -6.04
N THR A 50 -7.15 -11.85 -6.54
CA THR A 50 -8.59 -11.87 -6.26
C THR A 50 -9.24 -13.13 -6.85
N LEU A 51 -8.92 -13.51 -8.09
CA LEU A 51 -9.46 -14.74 -8.68
C LEU A 51 -8.99 -16.00 -7.94
N LEU A 52 -7.71 -16.05 -7.56
CA LEU A 52 -7.17 -17.16 -6.78
C LEU A 52 -7.81 -17.25 -5.39
N ALA A 53 -8.03 -16.11 -4.73
CA ALA A 53 -8.75 -16.04 -3.46
C ALA A 53 -10.18 -16.55 -3.65
N ALA A 54 -10.92 -16.04 -4.65
CA ALA A 54 -12.28 -16.48 -4.92
C ALA A 54 -12.36 -18.01 -5.15
N TYR A 55 -11.43 -18.58 -5.91
CA TYR A 55 -11.37 -20.03 -6.14
C TYR A 55 -11.04 -20.85 -4.89
N ASN A 56 -10.14 -20.37 -4.03
CA ASN A 56 -9.79 -21.08 -2.80
C ASN A 56 -10.91 -20.98 -1.75
N LEU A 57 -11.54 -19.82 -1.62
CA LEU A 57 -12.62 -19.57 -0.66
C LEU A 57 -13.97 -20.15 -1.12
N SER A 58 -14.16 -20.45 -2.40
CA SER A 58 -15.39 -21.10 -2.89
C SER A 58 -15.50 -22.57 -2.48
N LYS A 59 -14.44 -23.17 -1.94
CA LYS A 59 -14.42 -24.56 -1.50
C LYS A 59 -14.87 -24.65 -0.05
N GLY A 60 -15.67 -25.67 0.27
CA GLY A 60 -15.97 -26.00 1.66
C GLY A 60 -14.71 -26.41 2.43
N HIS A 61 -14.68 -26.12 3.72
CA HIS A 61 -13.64 -26.59 4.63
C HIS A 61 -14.25 -27.63 5.58
N PRO A 62 -14.13 -28.95 5.29
CA PRO A 62 -14.66 -29.98 6.17
C PRO A 62 -13.89 -29.95 7.49
N HIS A 63 -14.63 -29.80 8.59
CA HIS A 63 -14.09 -30.00 9.92
C HIS A 63 -13.91 -31.50 10.16
N PHE A 64 -12.79 -31.86 10.79
CA PHE A 64 -12.58 -33.22 11.28
C PHE A 64 -13.35 -33.44 12.58
N ASP A 65 -13.56 -34.70 12.92
CA ASP A 65 -14.15 -35.06 14.21
C ASP A 65 -13.34 -34.47 15.36
N GLU A 66 -14.04 -34.04 16.40
CA GLU A 66 -13.42 -33.40 17.55
C GLU A 66 -12.46 -34.38 18.25
N PRO A 67 -11.21 -33.98 18.54
CA PRO A 67 -10.28 -34.85 19.26
C PRO A 67 -10.82 -35.21 20.66
N PRO A 68 -10.30 -36.28 21.27
CA PRO A 68 -10.64 -36.63 22.65
C PRO A 68 -10.47 -35.43 23.59
N ALA A 69 -11.29 -35.37 24.64
CA ALA A 69 -11.27 -34.30 25.64
C ALA A 69 -9.98 -34.38 26.50
N TYR A 70 -8.87 -33.91 25.95
CA TYR A 70 -7.59 -33.87 26.64
C TYR A 70 -7.64 -32.83 27.77
N PRO A 71 -6.95 -33.07 28.92
CA PRO A 71 -6.98 -32.16 30.06
C PRO A 71 -6.47 -30.74 29.78
N TYR A 72 -5.75 -30.55 28.68
CA TYR A 72 -5.21 -29.26 28.25
C TYR A 72 -6.10 -28.54 27.21
N LEU A 73 -7.14 -29.18 26.70
CA LEU A 73 -8.12 -28.57 25.81
C LEU A 73 -9.32 -28.08 26.60
N HIS A 74 -10.02 -27.08 26.07
CA HIS A 74 -11.27 -26.53 26.65
C HIS A 74 -11.18 -26.11 28.13
N ILE A 75 -9.99 -25.71 28.59
CA ILE A 75 -9.79 -25.24 29.97
C ILE A 75 -10.56 -23.93 30.20
N ARG A 76 -11.31 -23.89 31.31
CA ARG A 76 -12.01 -22.70 31.83
C ARG A 76 -11.71 -22.52 33.32
N ASN A 77 -10.87 -21.54 33.64
CA ASN A 77 -10.57 -21.16 35.03
C ASN A 77 -11.60 -20.15 35.59
N LYS A 78 -12.24 -19.39 34.70
CA LYS A 78 -13.29 -18.42 34.99
C LYS A 78 -14.22 -18.35 33.78
N GLU A 79 -15.51 -18.22 34.03
CA GLU A 79 -16.51 -18.06 32.99
C GLU A 79 -16.30 -16.78 32.18
N PHE A 80 -16.64 -16.85 30.90
CA PHE A 80 -16.67 -15.65 30.07
C PHE A 80 -17.87 -14.77 30.44
N PRO A 81 -17.78 -13.45 30.23
CA PRO A 81 -18.87 -12.54 30.57
C PRO A 81 -20.07 -12.61 29.61
N TRP A 82 -19.96 -13.32 28.48
CA TRP A 82 -21.02 -13.41 27.44
C TRP A 82 -21.66 -14.80 27.30
N GLY A 83 -21.15 -15.83 27.99
CA GLY A 83 -21.70 -17.20 27.90
C GLY A 83 -20.63 -18.30 27.97
N PRO A 84 -21.03 -19.56 27.75
CA PRO A 84 -20.16 -20.73 27.89
C PRO A 84 -19.13 -20.88 26.76
N ASP A 85 -19.44 -20.36 25.57
CA ASP A 85 -18.65 -20.59 24.36
C ASP A 85 -17.64 -19.46 24.06
N GLY A 86 -16.60 -19.79 23.30
CA GLY A 86 -15.60 -18.83 22.85
C GLY A 86 -16.23 -17.71 22.02
N LEU A 87 -15.60 -16.53 22.04
CA LEU A 87 -16.13 -15.30 21.42
C LEU A 87 -16.46 -15.44 19.91
N PHE A 88 -15.72 -16.29 19.21
CA PHE A 88 -15.87 -16.54 17.77
C PHE A 88 -16.14 -18.01 17.47
N GLU A 89 -16.67 -18.74 18.45
CA GLU A 89 -16.94 -20.17 18.32
C GLU A 89 -18.33 -20.39 17.75
N ILE A 90 -18.42 -21.26 16.74
CA ILE A 90 -19.69 -21.76 16.21
C ILE A 90 -19.72 -23.24 16.57
N LYS A 91 -20.65 -23.62 17.44
CA LYS A 91 -20.87 -25.01 17.82
C LYS A 91 -22.19 -25.51 17.24
N ASP A 92 -22.17 -26.73 16.74
CA ASP A 92 -23.40 -27.44 16.39
C ASP A 92 -24.01 -28.02 17.68
N HIS A 93 -24.99 -27.33 18.24
CA HIS A 93 -25.78 -27.83 19.37
C HIS A 93 -26.86 -28.78 18.84
N HIS A 94 -26.57 -30.09 18.83
CA HIS A 94 -27.52 -31.14 18.51
C HIS A 94 -28.24 -31.67 19.76
#